data_AF-A0A5M3WBQ4-F1
#
_entry.id   AF-A0A5M3WBQ4-F1
#
_cell.length_a   1.000
_cell.length_b   1.000
_cell.length_c   1.000
_cell.angle_alpha   90.00
_cell.angle_beta   90.00
_cell.angle_gamma   90.00
#
_symmetry.space_group_name_H-M   'P 1'
#
loop_
_entity.id
_entity.type
_entity.pdbx_description
1 polymer ?
#
loop_
_entity_poly.entity_id
_entity_poly.type
_entity_poly.pdbx_seq_one_letter_code
_entity_poly.pdbx_strand_id
1 'polypeptide(L)'
;MTISHRPGDDQTNGGMEITIRLTPSEAETIGRDALLMAEILDSCLWAMAMLRTNINSRDPGTPAPTQGDWAAALRGLDRLPPRLQGARDGVIRAYITAGGTIQRVAEAMNMSTSAAQDHSAQLTANPPTVWEQWATSHLPGRRRV
;
A
#
# COMPACT_ATOMS: atom_id res chain seq x y z
N MET A 1 -12.62 -8.11 -5.69
CA MET A 1 -12.48 -6.80 -5.02
C MET A 1 -13.21 -5.68 -5.76
N THR A 2 -13.80 -4.71 -5.04
CA THR A 2 -14.33 -3.46 -5.62
C THR A 2 -13.96 -2.26 -4.76
N ILE A 3 -13.70 -1.10 -5.39
CA ILE A 3 -13.56 0.19 -4.71
C ILE A 3 -14.74 1.10 -5.09
N SER A 4 -15.30 1.79 -4.11
CA SER A 4 -16.35 2.79 -4.31
C SER A 4 -16.11 3.98 -3.39
N HIS A 5 -16.67 5.14 -3.76
CA HIS A 5 -16.72 6.29 -2.87
C HIS A 5 -18.15 6.82 -2.81
N ARG A 6 -18.50 7.45 -1.68
CA ARG A 6 -19.78 8.14 -1.49
C ARG A 6 -19.55 9.44 -0.70
N PRO A 7 -20.46 10.43 -0.80
CA PRO A 7 -20.48 11.53 0.16
C PRO A 7 -20.58 10.97 1.58
N GLY A 8 -19.83 11.56 2.51
CA GLY A 8 -19.90 11.22 3.92
C GLY A 8 -21.26 11.57 4.51
N ASP A 9 -21.63 10.91 5.61
CA ASP A 9 -22.93 11.10 6.27
C ASP A 9 -23.09 12.52 6.86
N ASP A 10 -21.99 13.23 7.08
CA ASP A 10 -21.98 14.66 7.39
C ASP A 10 -22.16 15.49 6.10
N GLN A 11 -23.42 15.60 5.67
CA GLN A 11 -23.83 16.34 4.48
C GLN A 11 -23.51 17.85 4.57
N THR A 12 -23.26 18.37 5.76
CA THR A 12 -22.97 19.80 5.99
C THR A 12 -21.55 20.20 5.63
N ASN A 13 -20.58 19.27 5.65
CA ASN A 13 -19.15 19.57 5.48
C ASN A 13 -18.48 18.94 4.26
N GLY A 14 -19.24 18.27 3.37
CA GLY A 14 -18.71 17.75 2.11
C GLY A 14 -17.66 16.64 2.26
N GLY A 15 -17.74 15.84 3.33
CA GLY A 15 -16.85 14.70 3.55
C GLY A 15 -16.96 13.63 2.47
N MET A 16 -15.96 12.76 2.36
CA MET A 16 -15.93 11.64 1.43
C MET A 16 -15.63 10.34 2.18
N GLU A 17 -16.43 9.30 1.94
CA GLU A 17 -16.15 7.95 2.37
C GLU A 17 -15.61 7.12 1.20
N ILE A 18 -14.55 6.34 1.45
CA ILE A 18 -14.00 5.37 0.50
C ILE A 18 -14.20 3.97 1.09
N THR A 19 -14.81 3.08 0.32
CA THR A 19 -15.02 1.68 0.71
C THR A 19 -14.22 0.77 -0.21
N ILE A 20 -13.39 -0.09 0.37
CA ILE A 20 -12.72 -1.20 -0.31
C ILE A 20 -13.39 -2.49 0.15
N ARG A 21 -14.00 -3.22 -0.78
CA ARG A 21 -14.70 -4.47 -0.49
C ARG A 21 -13.90 -5.65 -1.01
N LEU A 22 -13.56 -6.57 -0.09
CA LEU A 22 -12.97 -7.86 -0.41
C LEU A 22 -14.06 -8.91 -0.60
N THR A 23 -13.85 -9.87 -1.51
CA THR A 23 -14.64 -11.11 -1.53
C THR A 23 -14.31 -11.94 -0.28
N PRO A 24 -15.16 -12.93 0.08
CA PRO A 24 -14.85 -13.84 1.20
C PRO A 24 -13.48 -14.52 1.05
N SER A 25 -13.13 -14.99 -0.15
CA SER A 25 -11.84 -15.64 -0.43
C SER A 25 -10.65 -14.67 -0.32
N GLU A 26 -10.81 -13.43 -0.80
CA GLU A 26 -9.79 -12.38 -0.64
C GLU A 26 -9.58 -12.03 0.84
N ALA A 27 -10.67 -11.89 1.60
CA ALA A 27 -10.61 -11.58 3.03
C ALA A 27 -9.95 -12.71 3.84
N GLU A 28 -10.25 -13.97 3.50
CA GLU A 28 -9.62 -15.15 4.13
C GLU A 28 -8.12 -15.22 3.82
N THR A 29 -7.74 -14.97 2.57
CA THR A 29 -6.35 -15.08 2.11
C THR A 29 -5.47 -13.95 2.66
N ILE A 30 -5.95 -12.70 2.58
CA ILE A 30 -5.20 -11.51 3.02
C ILE A 30 -5.27 -11.36 4.55
N GLY A 31 -6.38 -11.75 5.17
CA GLY A 31 -6.57 -11.67 6.61
C GLY A 31 -6.37 -10.26 7.16
N ARG A 32 -5.59 -10.14 8.24
CA ARG A 32 -5.37 -8.86 8.94
C ARG A 32 -4.49 -7.87 8.16
N ASP A 33 -3.77 -8.33 7.15
CA ASP A 33 -2.94 -7.44 6.33
C ASP A 33 -3.79 -6.47 5.50
N ALA A 34 -5.06 -6.80 5.24
CA ALA A 34 -6.01 -5.89 4.59
C ALA A 34 -6.28 -4.66 5.46
N LEU A 35 -6.51 -4.86 6.76
CA LEU A 35 -6.70 -3.77 7.71
C LEU A 35 -5.43 -2.92 7.84
N LEU A 36 -4.27 -3.58 7.92
CA LEU A 36 -2.97 -2.92 7.94
C LEU A 36 -2.76 -2.00 6.73
N MET A 37 -3.09 -2.47 5.52
CA MET A 37 -2.98 -1.67 4.30
C MET A 37 -3.99 -0.51 4.29
N ALA A 38 -5.20 -0.72 4.80
CA ALA A 38 -6.18 0.35 4.94
C ALA A 38 -5.71 1.45 5.91
N GLU A 39 -5.11 1.10 7.05
CA GLU A 39 -4.51 2.06 8.00
C GLU A 39 -3.35 2.87 7.39
N ILE A 40 -2.54 2.23 6.55
CA ILE A 40 -1.44 2.90 5.85
C ILE A 40 -2.01 3.91 4.84
N LEU A 41 -3.01 3.51 4.06
CA LEU A 41 -3.68 4.42 3.13
C LEU A 41 -4.36 5.59 3.84
N ASP A 42 -5.04 5.32 4.95
CA ASP A 42 -5.61 6.35 5.83
C ASP A 42 -4.52 7.33 6.31
N SER A 43 -3.35 6.83 6.72
CA SER A 43 -2.22 7.68 7.11
C SER A 43 -1.69 8.54 5.94
N CYS A 44 -1.65 7.99 4.72
CA CYS A 44 -1.29 8.76 3.52
C CYS A 44 -2.29 9.88 3.26
N LEU A 45 -3.59 9.59 3.31
CA LEU A 45 -4.65 10.56 3.06
C LEU A 45 -4.67 11.66 4.14
N TRP A 46 -4.48 11.29 5.40
CA TRP A 46 -4.35 12.23 6.50
C TRP A 46 -3.14 13.15 6.33
N ALA A 47 -1.96 12.61 6.00
CA ALA A 47 -0.76 13.42 5.75
C ALA A 47 -0.98 14.41 4.58
N MET A 48 -1.61 13.96 3.49
CA MET A 48 -1.97 14.83 2.36
C MET A 48 -2.94 15.94 2.77
N ALA A 49 -3.96 15.63 3.58
CA ALA A 49 -4.91 16.61 4.07
C ALA A 49 -4.22 17.66 4.95
N MET A 50 -3.35 17.23 5.88
CA MET A 50 -2.57 18.14 6.72
C MET A 50 -1.65 19.05 5.90
N LEU A 51 -0.93 18.50 4.90
CA LEU A 51 -0.06 19.30 4.03
C LEU A 51 -0.83 20.35 3.22
N ARG A 52 -2.06 20.05 2.81
CA ARG A 52 -2.88 20.94 1.97
C ARG A 52 -3.62 22.00 2.77
N THR A 53 -4.03 21.67 4.00
CA THR A 53 -4.90 22.54 4.82
C THR A 53 -4.16 23.20 5.97
N ASN A 54 -2.99 22.68 6.35
CA ASN A 54 -2.28 23.02 7.58
C ASN A 54 -3.17 22.86 8.83
N ILE A 55 -4.05 21.85 8.83
CA ILE A 55 -4.96 21.51 9.93
C ILE A 55 -4.79 20.03 10.26
N ASN A 56 -4.71 19.69 11.55
CA ASN A 56 -4.78 18.30 12.00
C ASN A 56 -6.25 17.86 12.17
N SER A 57 -6.80 17.14 11.20
CA SER A 57 -8.18 16.68 11.24
C SER A 57 -8.47 15.58 12.28
N ARG A 58 -7.43 14.96 12.87
CA ARG A 58 -7.57 13.90 13.89
C ARG A 58 -7.66 14.45 15.30
N ASP A 59 -7.38 15.73 15.49
CA ASP A 59 -7.55 16.45 16.75
C ASP A 59 -8.42 17.70 16.52
N PRO A 60 -9.75 17.54 16.48
CA PRO A 60 -10.68 18.63 16.20
C PRO A 60 -10.65 19.65 17.36
N GLY A 61 -9.97 20.77 17.13
CA GLY A 61 -9.81 21.86 18.11
C GLY A 61 -8.40 22.40 18.21
N THR A 62 -7.40 21.70 17.65
CA THR A 62 -6.00 22.14 17.69
C THR A 62 -5.60 23.13 16.60
N PRO A 63 -4.51 23.93 16.83
CA PRO A 63 -3.91 24.81 15.83
C PRO A 63 -3.22 24.01 14.72
N ALA A 64 -2.43 24.69 13.86
CA ALA A 64 -1.62 24.05 12.84
C ALA A 64 -0.85 22.80 13.36
N PRO A 65 -0.65 21.75 12.55
CA PRO A 65 -0.03 20.51 12.98
C PRO A 65 1.31 20.74 13.69
N THR A 66 1.47 20.07 14.82
CA THR A 66 2.67 20.13 15.64
C THR A 66 3.80 19.28 15.04
N GLN A 67 5.03 19.44 15.56
CA GLN A 67 6.14 18.53 15.20
C GLN A 67 5.81 17.06 15.48
N GLY A 68 5.02 16.78 16.53
CA GLY A 68 4.57 15.43 16.86
C GLY A 68 3.66 14.82 15.79
N ASP A 69 2.77 15.65 15.23
CA ASP A 69 1.85 15.24 14.16
C ASP A 69 2.61 14.92 12.87
N TRP A 70 3.59 15.76 12.51
CA TRP A 70 4.46 15.49 11.36
C TRP A 70 5.30 14.22 11.53
N ALA A 71 5.84 13.98 12.74
CA ALA A 71 6.55 12.74 13.03
C ALA A 71 5.64 11.51 12.96
N ALA A 72 4.38 11.62 13.38
CA ALA A 72 3.39 10.56 13.24
C ALA A 72 3.04 10.29 11.76
N ALA A 73 2.87 11.33 10.95
CA ALA A 73 2.64 11.21 9.52
C ALA A 73 3.81 10.50 8.82
N LEU A 74 5.05 10.89 9.13
CA LEU A 74 6.25 10.24 8.58
C LEU A 74 6.31 8.74 8.93
N ARG A 75 6.05 8.38 10.19
CA ARG A 75 5.98 6.95 10.59
C ARG A 75 4.90 6.18 9.85
N GLY A 76 3.75 6.81 9.60
CA GLY A 76 2.67 6.22 8.81
C GLY A 76 3.09 5.98 7.36
N LEU A 77 3.68 6.99 6.72
CA LEU A 77 4.14 6.94 5.33
C LEU A 77 5.26 5.92 5.12
N ASP A 78 6.21 5.81 6.04
CA ASP A 78 7.37 4.90 5.93
C ASP A 78 6.97 3.41 5.97
N ARG A 79 5.75 3.10 6.42
CA ARG A 79 5.20 1.73 6.36
C ARG A 79 4.84 1.31 4.92
N LEU A 80 4.60 2.23 4.00
CA LEU A 80 4.15 1.92 2.64
C LEU A 80 5.27 1.43 1.70
N PRO A 81 6.43 2.11 1.56
CA PRO A 81 7.47 1.73 0.61
C PRO A 81 7.88 0.26 0.65
N PRO A 82 8.21 -0.33 1.82
CA PRO A 82 8.64 -1.73 1.85
C PRO A 82 7.55 -2.72 1.39
N ARG A 83 6.28 -2.43 1.73
CA ARG A 83 5.13 -3.28 1.34
C ARG A 83 4.80 -3.16 -0.13
N LEU A 84 4.85 -1.94 -0.67
CA LEU A 84 4.67 -1.68 -2.09
C LEU A 84 5.77 -2.38 -2.91
N GLN A 85 7.02 -2.28 -2.45
CA GLN A 85 8.15 -2.96 -3.08
C GLN A 85 7.99 -4.49 -3.02
N GLY A 86 7.66 -5.05 -1.86
CA GLY A 86 7.44 -6.49 -1.71
C GLY A 86 6.32 -7.04 -2.60
N ALA A 87 5.18 -6.34 -2.67
CA ALA A 87 4.08 -6.71 -3.56
C ALA A 87 4.48 -6.62 -5.05
N ARG A 88 5.17 -5.55 -5.44
CA ARG A 88 5.70 -5.36 -6.80
C ARG A 88 6.64 -6.50 -7.20
N ASP A 89 7.61 -6.83 -6.35
CA ASP A 89 8.60 -7.87 -6.61
C ASP A 89 7.93 -9.24 -6.75
N GLY A 90 6.96 -9.53 -5.88
CA GLY A 90 6.15 -10.75 -5.96
C GLY A 90 5.34 -10.83 -7.26
N VAL A 91 4.74 -9.72 -7.71
CA VAL A 91 4.01 -9.65 -8.98
C VAL A 91 4.95 -9.86 -10.17
N ILE A 92 6.13 -9.26 -10.17
CA ILE A 92 7.11 -9.44 -11.25
C ILE A 92 7.55 -10.90 -11.32
N ARG A 93 7.92 -11.51 -10.17
CA ARG A 93 8.34 -12.91 -10.13
C ARG A 93 7.22 -13.83 -10.60
N ALA A 94 5.98 -13.62 -10.16
CA ALA A 94 4.83 -14.39 -10.61
C ALA A 94 4.58 -14.23 -12.12
N TYR A 95 4.72 -13.01 -12.64
CA TYR A 95 4.55 -12.72 -14.07
C TYR A 95 5.59 -13.44 -14.93
N ILE A 96 6.87 -13.37 -14.56
CA ILE A 96 7.95 -14.08 -15.27
C ILE A 96 7.76 -15.60 -15.18
N THR A 97 7.38 -16.12 -14.00
CA THR A 97 7.10 -17.56 -13.81
C THR A 97 5.95 -18.04 -14.70
N ALA A 98 4.98 -17.18 -14.97
CA ALA A 98 3.86 -17.45 -15.89
C ALA A 98 4.23 -17.32 -17.39
N GLY A 99 5.51 -17.14 -17.73
CA GLY A 99 5.98 -16.98 -19.11
C GLY A 99 5.94 -15.55 -19.64
N GLY A 100 5.76 -14.56 -18.76
CA GLY A 100 5.80 -13.14 -19.10
C GLY A 100 7.16 -12.67 -19.63
N THR A 101 7.17 -11.60 -20.43
CA THR A 101 8.38 -11.08 -21.06
C THR A 101 8.93 -9.85 -20.34
N ILE A 102 10.26 -9.69 -20.37
CA ILE A 102 10.94 -8.50 -19.81
C ILE A 102 10.47 -7.21 -20.47
N GLN A 103 10.24 -7.23 -21.78
CA GLN A 103 9.71 -6.06 -22.50
C GLN A 103 8.37 -5.62 -21.91
N ARG A 104 7.48 -6.58 -21.59
CA ARG A 104 6.16 -6.24 -21.04
C ARG A 104 6.25 -5.73 -19.60
N VAL A 105 7.21 -6.22 -18.82
CA VAL A 105 7.54 -5.63 -17.50
C VAL A 105 8.03 -4.19 -17.66
N ALA A 106 8.92 -3.93 -18.61
CA ALA A 106 9.45 -2.59 -18.87
C ALA A 106 8.32 -1.60 -19.24
N GLU A 107 7.42 -2.01 -20.14
CA GLU A 107 6.23 -1.24 -20.52
C GLU A 107 5.31 -0.98 -19.32
N ALA A 108 4.96 -2.02 -18.55
CA ALA A 108 4.05 -1.91 -17.42
C ALA A 108 4.58 -1.00 -16.31
N MET A 109 5.90 -0.96 -16.13
CA MET A 109 6.56 -0.17 -15.09
C MET A 109 7.12 1.16 -15.59
N ASN A 110 6.91 1.49 -16.87
CA ASN A 110 7.46 2.68 -17.52
C ASN A 110 8.97 2.84 -17.30
N MET A 111 9.74 1.77 -17.54
CA MET A 111 11.20 1.76 -17.43
C MET A 111 11.86 1.26 -18.72
N SER A 112 13.17 1.46 -18.87
CA SER A 112 13.89 0.90 -20.02
C SER A 112 13.93 -0.62 -19.96
N THR A 113 14.04 -1.27 -21.12
CA THR A 113 14.21 -2.73 -21.21
C THR A 113 15.44 -3.21 -20.45
N SER A 114 16.54 -2.44 -20.47
CA SER A 114 17.75 -2.75 -19.71
C SER A 114 17.50 -2.72 -18.19
N ALA A 115 16.83 -1.69 -17.68
CA ALA A 115 16.50 -1.59 -16.26
C ALA A 115 15.56 -2.72 -15.83
N ALA A 116 14.58 -3.09 -16.67
CA ALA A 116 13.69 -4.22 -16.40
C ALA A 116 14.43 -5.56 -16.40
N GLN A 117 15.40 -5.73 -17.30
CA GLN A 117 16.25 -6.91 -17.36
C GLN A 117 17.12 -7.03 -16.12
N ASP A 118 17.80 -5.96 -15.73
CA ASP A 118 18.64 -5.92 -14.53
C ASP A 118 17.81 -6.20 -13.26
N HIS A 119 16.65 -5.55 -13.15
CA HIS A 119 15.74 -5.74 -12.02
C HIS A 119 15.24 -7.20 -11.96
N SER A 120 14.77 -7.75 -13.09
CA SER A 120 14.26 -9.12 -13.12
C SER A 120 15.35 -10.17 -12.89
N ALA A 121 16.58 -9.91 -13.36
CA ALA A 121 17.74 -10.74 -13.09
C ALA A 121 18.09 -10.73 -11.60
N GLN A 122 18.10 -9.56 -10.95
CA GLN A 122 18.30 -9.44 -9.51
C GLN A 122 17.21 -10.18 -8.72
N LEU A 123 15.94 -10.06 -9.11
CA LEU A 123 14.86 -10.79 -8.46
C LEU A 123 15.03 -12.30 -8.66
N THR A 124 15.34 -12.77 -9.85
CA THR A 124 15.46 -14.21 -10.13
C THR A 124 16.67 -14.83 -9.41
N ALA A 125 17.79 -14.10 -9.32
CA ALA A 125 19.02 -14.56 -8.69
C ALA A 125 18.95 -14.60 -7.15
N ASN A 126 18.09 -13.77 -6.54
CA ASN A 126 17.98 -13.68 -5.09
C ASN A 126 16.71 -14.36 -4.56
N PRO A 127 16.73 -14.90 -3.32
CA PRO A 127 15.52 -15.39 -2.69
C PRO A 127 14.55 -14.22 -2.39
N PRO A 128 13.23 -14.49 -2.32
CA PRO A 128 12.24 -13.49 -1.95
C PRO A 128 12.58 -12.75 -0.66
N THR A 129 12.46 -11.42 -0.68
CA THR A 129 12.67 -10.60 0.53
C THR A 129 11.58 -10.85 1.57
N VAL A 130 11.79 -10.42 2.83
CA VAL A 130 10.75 -10.54 3.87
C VAL A 130 9.43 -9.88 3.47
N TRP A 131 9.48 -8.79 2.70
CA TRP A 131 8.28 -8.08 2.24
C TRP A 131 7.62 -8.73 1.03
N GLU A 132 8.40 -9.34 0.14
CA GLU A 132 7.86 -10.20 -0.93
C GLU A 132 7.20 -11.45 -0.33
N GLN A 133 7.83 -12.06 0.67
CA GLN A 133 7.25 -13.18 1.42
C GLN A 133 5.97 -12.77 2.15
N TRP A 134 5.96 -11.60 2.80
CA TRP A 134 4.74 -11.06 3.40
C TRP A 134 3.62 -10.93 2.36
N ALA A 135 3.89 -10.34 1.20
CA ALA A 135 2.90 -10.11 0.16
C ALA A 135 2.38 -11.39 -0.51
N THR A 136 3.18 -12.46 -0.54
CA THR A 136 2.85 -13.73 -1.21
C THR A 136 2.44 -14.84 -0.24
N SER A 137 2.61 -14.61 1.07
CA SER A 137 2.25 -15.59 2.08
C SER A 137 0.74 -15.76 2.19
N HIS A 138 0.29 -17.01 2.25
CA HIS A 138 -1.10 -17.36 2.51
C HIS A 138 -1.38 -17.44 4.02
N LEU A 139 -0.52 -16.89 4.88
CA LEU A 139 -0.57 -17.13 6.32
C LEU A 139 -1.43 -16.07 7.01
N PRO A 140 -2.66 -16.40 7.45
CA PRO A 140 -3.43 -15.51 8.29
C PRO A 140 -2.67 -15.28 9.61
N GLY A 141 -2.20 -14.05 9.81
CA GLY A 141 -1.74 -13.51 11.09
C GLY A 141 -1.17 -14.52 12.09
N ARG A 142 0.03 -15.06 11.82
CA ARG A 142 0.75 -15.81 12.85
C ARG A 142 1.27 -14.80 13.89
N ARG A 143 0.57 -14.69 15.03
CA ARG A 143 1.12 -14.12 16.27
C ARG A 143 2.47 -14.81 16.51
N ARG A 144 3.57 -14.06 16.47
CA ARG A 144 4.78 -14.49 17.16
C ARG A 144 4.46 -14.42 18.66
N VAL A 145 4.58 -15.59 19.30
CA VAL A 145 4.55 -15.78 20.75
C VAL A 145 5.68 -14.98 21.38
#